data_AF-A0AAV3X8G7-F1
#
_entry.id   AF-A0AAV3X8G7-F1
#
_cell.length_a   1.000
_cell.length_b   1.000
_cell.length_c   1.000
_cell.angle_alpha   90.00
_cell.angle_beta   90.00
_cell.angle_gamma   90.00
#
_symmetry.space_group_name_H-M   'P 1'
#
loop_
_entity.id
_entity.type
_entity.pdbx_description
1 polymer ?
#
loop_
_entity_poly.entity_id
_entity_poly.type
_entity_poly.pdbx_seq_one_letter_code
_entity_poly.pdbx_strand_id
1 'polypeptide(L)' 'MKVNTLQEIERAVSQLSPEDLAAFRIWFTEFDAAIWDRQLEADVAAGRLDALADKALQDLKEGRCTDL' A
#
# COMPACT_ATOMS: atom_id res chain seq x y z
N MET A 1 -15.87 -22.63 0.95
CA MET A 1 -14.71 -22.12 0.21
C MET A 1 -13.47 -22.78 0.78
N LYS A 2 -12.64 -23.42 -0.04
CA LYS A 2 -11.30 -23.82 0.41
C LYS A 2 -10.45 -22.56 0.47
N VAL A 3 -9.84 -22.30 1.63
CA VAL A 3 -8.75 -21.33 1.72
C VAL A 3 -7.52 -22.06 1.23
N ASN A 4 -6.94 -21.61 0.12
CA ASN A 4 -5.67 -22.16 -0.35
C ASN A 4 -4.57 -21.75 0.62
N THR A 5 -3.62 -22.64 0.87
CA THR A 5 -2.44 -22.29 1.67
C THR A 5 -1.56 -21.29 0.92
N LEU A 6 -0.71 -20.55 1.65
CA LEU A 6 0.26 -19.66 1.01
C LEU A 6 1.11 -20.42 -0.01
N GLN A 7 1.56 -21.65 0.33
CA GLN A 7 2.36 -22.46 -0.59
C GLN A 7 1.58 -22.85 -1.86
N GLU A 8 0.28 -23.07 -1.77
CA GLU A 8 -0.56 -23.37 -2.94
C GLU A 8 -0.70 -22.14 -3.85
N ILE A 9 -0.80 -20.94 -3.27
CA ILE A 9 -0.85 -19.68 -4.02
C ILE A 9 0.50 -19.43 -4.71
N GLU A 10 1.62 -19.55 -3.99
CA GLU A 10 2.97 -19.40 -4.55
C GLU A 10 3.20 -20.36 -5.71
N ARG A 11 2.79 -21.63 -5.56
CA ARG A 11 2.87 -22.61 -6.63
C ARG A 11 2.02 -22.21 -7.83
N ALA A 12 0.78 -21.77 -7.62
CA ALA A 12 -0.10 -21.34 -8.71
C ALA A 12 0.49 -20.14 -9.47
N VAL A 13 1.02 -19.14 -8.75
CA VAL A 13 1.68 -17.97 -9.36
C VAL A 13 2.93 -18.37 -10.13
N SER A 14 3.71 -19.33 -9.64
CA SER A 14 4.93 -19.82 -10.32
C SER A 14 4.64 -20.53 -11.65
N GLN A 15 3.41 -21.00 -11.85
CA GLN A 15 2.98 -21.73 -13.04
C GLN A 15 2.30 -20.83 -14.09
N LEU A 16 2.15 -19.53 -13.81
CA LEU A 16 1.56 -18.58 -14.76
C LEU A 16 2.42 -18.42 -16.01
N SER A 17 1.77 -18.20 -17.14
CA SER A 17 2.47 -17.75 -18.36
C SER A 17 3.09 -16.37 -18.12
N PRO A 18 4.08 -15.94 -18.92
CA PRO A 18 4.65 -14.60 -18.80
C PRO A 18 3.60 -13.47 -18.93
N GLU A 19 2.58 -13.67 -19.78
CA GLU A 19 1.48 -12.72 -19.98
C GLU A 19 0.57 -12.67 -18.75
N ASP A 20 0.14 -13.83 -18.24
CA ASP A 20 -0.71 -13.90 -17.05
C ASP A 20 0.01 -13.38 -15.81
N LEU A 21 1.33 -13.63 -15.70
CA LEU A 21 2.15 -13.10 -14.61
C LEU A 21 2.27 -11.57 -14.68
N ALA A 22 2.34 -11.00 -15.89
CA ALA A 22 2.33 -9.55 -16.07
C ALA A 22 0.98 -8.95 -15.66
N ALA A 23 -0.13 -9.55 -16.10
CA ALA A 23 -1.48 -9.14 -15.70
C ALA A 23 -1.69 -9.27 -14.17
N PHE A 24 -1.22 -10.38 -13.57
CA PHE A 24 -1.26 -10.60 -12.13
C PHE A 24 -0.52 -9.50 -11.36
N ARG A 25 0.67 -9.11 -11.81
CA ARG A 25 1.45 -8.03 -11.16
C ARG A 25 0.72 -6.69 -11.17
N ILE A 26 0.12 -6.33 -12.30
CA ILE A 26 -0.67 -5.09 -12.42
C ILE A 26 -1.81 -5.10 -11.41
N TRP A 27 -2.62 -6.16 -11.42
CA TRP A 27 -3.74 -6.31 -10.50
C TRP A 27 -3.27 -6.34 -9.03
N PHE A 28 -2.18 -7.05 -8.73
CA PHE A 28 -1.69 -7.19 -7.35
C PHE A 28 -1.20 -5.86 -6.79
N THR A 29 -0.58 -5.00 -7.62
CA THR A 29 -0.22 -3.64 -7.20
C THR A 29 -1.44 -2.81 -6.80
N GLU A 30 -2.53 -2.87 -7.56
CA GLU A 30 -3.78 -2.16 -7.21
C GLU A 30 -4.42 -2.74 -5.95
N PHE A 31 -4.41 -4.07 -5.82
CA PHE A 31 -4.93 -4.77 -4.65
C PHE A 31 -4.17 -4.39 -3.37
N ASP A 32 -2.84 -4.40 -3.42
CA ASP A 32 -1.98 -4.06 -2.28
C ASP A 32 -2.10 -2.57 -1.93
N ALA A 33 -2.16 -1.69 -2.94
CA ALA A 33 -2.43 -0.27 -2.75
C ALA A 33 -3.77 -0.04 -2.02
N ALA A 34 -4.84 -0.76 -2.40
CA ALA A 34 -6.13 -0.64 -1.72
C ALA A 34 -6.11 -1.14 -0.26
N ILE A 35 -5.25 -2.11 0.08
CA ILE A 35 -5.03 -2.52 1.47
C ILE A 35 -4.28 -1.42 2.22
N TRP A 36 -3.23 -0.87 1.61
CA TRP A 36 -2.45 0.21 2.17
C TRP A 36 -3.33 1.45 2.45
N ASP A 37 -4.18 1.85 1.51
CA ASP A 37 -5.10 2.98 1.68
C ASP A 37 -6.01 2.79 2.91
N ARG A 38 -6.58 1.60 3.09
CA ARG A 38 -7.41 1.31 4.28
C ARG A 38 -6.62 1.37 5.58
N GLN A 39 -5.37 0.88 5.57
CA GLN A 39 -4.52 0.96 6.75
C GLN A 39 -4.14 2.39 7.06
N LEU A 40 -3.80 3.18 6.03
CA LEU A 40 -3.50 4.60 6.16
C LEU A 40 -4.68 5.37 6.73
N GLU A 41 -5.89 5.16 6.20
CA GLU A 41 -7.12 5.78 6.70
C GLU A 41 -7.37 5.41 8.17
N ALA A 42 -7.17 4.15 8.54
CA ALA A 42 -7.29 3.71 9.93
C ALA A 42 -6.23 4.34 10.84
N ASP A 43 -5.00 4.51 10.37
CA ASP A 43 -3.91 5.18 11.10
C ASP A 43 -4.22 6.66 11.32
N VAL A 44 -4.73 7.33 10.30
CA VAL A 44 -5.20 8.73 10.38
C VAL A 44 -6.34 8.84 11.38
N ALA A 45 -7.36 7.99 11.28
CA ALA A 45 -8.50 8.00 12.20
C ALA A 45 -8.10 7.70 13.65
N ALA A 46 -7.03 6.93 13.85
CA ALA A 46 -6.47 6.62 15.16
C ALA A 46 -5.51 7.70 15.70
N GLY A 47 -5.25 8.78 14.94
CA GLY A 47 -4.33 9.85 15.32
C GLY A 47 -2.85 9.44 15.31
N ARG A 48 -2.50 8.30 14.69
CA ARG A 48 -1.12 7.78 14.68
C ARG A 48 -0.16 8.68 13.90
N LEU A 49 -0.69 9.47 12.97
CA LEU A 49 0.08 10.33 12.09
C LEU A 49 0.04 11.81 12.49
N ASP A 50 -0.64 12.15 13.59
CA ASP A 50 -0.84 13.55 14.02
C ASP A 50 0.48 14.27 14.25
N ALA A 51 1.44 13.61 14.92
CA ALA A 51 2.76 14.18 15.17
C ALA A 51 3.54 14.50 13.88
N LEU A 52 3.35 13.70 12.82
CA LEU A 52 3.95 13.95 11.51
C LEU A 52 3.25 15.11 10.80
N ALA A 53 1.91 15.19 10.90
CA ALA A 53 1.13 16.29 10.37
C ALA A 53 1.50 17.63 11.04
N ASP A 54 1.60 17.66 12.37
CA ASP A 54 1.99 18.85 13.13
C ASP A 54 3.39 19.32 12.74
N LYS A 55 4.33 18.39 12.58
CA LYS A 55 5.69 18.71 12.14
C LYS A 55 5.70 19.29 10.72
N ALA A 56 4.96 18.69 9.78
CA ALA A 56 4.87 19.20 8.42
C ALA A 56 4.28 20.61 8.37
N LEU A 57 3.25 20.89 9.19
CA LEU A 57 2.67 22.22 9.33
C LEU A 57 3.65 23.22 9.94
N GLN A 58 4.48 22.80 10.89
CA GLN A 58 5.53 23.64 11.46
C GLN A 58 6.62 23.96 10.44
N ASP A 59 7.11 22.94 9.71
CA ASP A 59 8.11 23.12 8.67
C ASP A 59 7.64 24.09 7.57
N LEU A 60 6.36 24.00 7.19
CA LEU A 60 5.74 24.92 6.24
C LEU A 60 5.72 26.36 6.78
N LYS A 61 5.29 26.56 8.03
CA LYS A 61 5.28 27.88 8.69
C LYS A 61 6.68 28.49 8.80
N GLU A 62 7.68 27.65 8.99
CA GLU A 62 9.08 28.06 9.17
C GLU A 62 9.84 28.16 7.83
N GLY A 63 9.15 28.01 6.69
CA GLY A 63 9.74 28.17 5.36
C GLY A 63 10.74 27.07 4.99
N ARG A 64 10.63 25.89 5.62
CA ARG A 64 11.49 24.72 5.35
C ARG A 64 10.94 23.78 4.27
N CYS A 65 9.90 24.19 3.56
CA CYS A 65 9.34 23.45 2.44
C CYS A 65 9.76 24.08 1.11
N THR A 66 9.92 23.26 0.08
CA THR A 66 10.09 23.68 -1.31
C THR A 66 8.87 23.25 -2.12
N ASP A 67 8.56 23.98 -3.19
CA ASP A 67 7.55 23.55 -4.14
C ASP A 67 7.93 22.22 -4.82
N LEU A 68 6.89 21.48 -5.24
CA LEU A 68 7.00 20.19 -5.93
C LEU A 68 7.42 20.33 -7.39
#